data_AF-A0A9P7HTT0-F1
#
_entry.id   AF-A0A9P7HTT0-F1
#
_cell.length_a   1.000
_cell.length_b   1.000
_cell.length_c   1.000
_cell.angle_alpha   90.00
_cell.angle_beta   90.00
_cell.angle_gamma   90.00
#
_symmetry.space_group_name_H-M   'P 1'
#
loop_
_entity.id
_entity.type
_entity.pdbx_description
1 polymer ?
#
loop_
_entity_poly.entity_id
_entity_poly.type
_entity_poly.pdbx_seq_one_letter_code
_entity_poly.pdbx_strand_id
1 'polypeptide(L)'
;MPQQEVEKLFHRALKAGVKLITSHSGNFGPSVPKALEKYSLFPSPGDEYTIVISHGNYMDEEDFNILKKHRVPLACTPATEAQGSMGWHLLFEPGLITALGADCHCLTSSSLMQAARTALLFSRLQKTLEYKGKGQKVDKFDQTSHDVFNKATIEAASAVGMENEIGSIAVGKRADIAIFSWDQSLAFGASASEEPVAAIVTYSEARDIEAVLVNGCFRKRDGKMVRVTKDGKDIGLDQVLKELDQSQKDIRLRRESCNTSILKGLVCSIVQPGQA
;
A
#
# COMPACT_ATOMS: atom_id res chain seq x y z
N MET A 1 16.44 -8.97 -16.18
CA MET A 1 16.02 -9.38 -17.54
C MET A 1 16.72 -8.49 -18.56
N PRO A 2 17.02 -8.97 -19.78
CA PRO A 2 17.55 -8.13 -20.85
C PRO A 2 16.59 -6.97 -21.16
N GLN A 3 17.13 -5.80 -21.52
CA GLN A 3 16.36 -4.59 -21.83
C GLN A 3 15.23 -4.85 -22.85
N GLN A 4 15.54 -5.54 -23.94
CA GLN A 4 14.58 -5.82 -25.01
C GLN A 4 13.36 -6.62 -24.52
N GLU A 5 13.55 -7.54 -23.57
CA GLU A 5 12.44 -8.32 -23.00
C GLU A 5 11.58 -7.47 -22.06
N VAL A 6 12.20 -6.56 -21.29
CA VAL A 6 11.47 -5.59 -20.44
C VAL A 6 10.60 -4.69 -21.30
N GLU A 7 11.18 -4.06 -22.33
CA GLU A 7 10.47 -3.18 -23.25
C GLU A 7 9.33 -3.93 -23.96
N LYS A 8 9.59 -5.13 -24.48
CA LYS A 8 8.58 -5.95 -25.15
C LYS A 8 7.40 -6.28 -24.24
N LEU A 9 7.67 -6.67 -22.98
CA LEU A 9 6.62 -6.98 -22.01
C LEU A 9 5.81 -5.73 -21.66
N PHE A 10 6.49 -4.60 -21.46
CA PHE A 10 5.88 -3.32 -21.14
C PHE A 10 4.93 -2.86 -22.24
N HIS A 11 5.40 -2.82 -23.50
CA HIS A 11 4.55 -2.44 -24.64
C HIS A 11 3.42 -3.43 -24.89
N ARG A 12 3.61 -4.72 -24.59
CA ARG A 12 2.53 -5.71 -24.66
C ARG A 12 1.45 -5.43 -23.63
N ALA A 13 1.82 -5.03 -22.40
CA ALA A 13 0.85 -4.65 -21.37
C ALA A 13 0.05 -3.40 -21.79
N LEU A 14 0.72 -2.38 -22.33
CA LEU A 14 0.06 -1.18 -22.84
C LEU A 14 -0.91 -1.51 -24.00
N LYS A 15 -0.48 -2.34 -24.97
CA LYS A 15 -1.36 -2.82 -26.06
C LYS A 15 -2.56 -3.63 -25.57
N ALA A 16 -2.47 -4.25 -24.39
CA ALA A 16 -3.58 -4.95 -23.75
C ALA A 16 -4.51 -4.02 -22.97
N GLY A 17 -4.26 -2.71 -22.95
CA GLY A 17 -5.09 -1.71 -22.27
C GLY A 17 -4.76 -1.54 -20.77
N VAL A 18 -3.59 -1.99 -20.32
CA VAL A 18 -3.15 -1.76 -18.94
C VAL A 18 -2.85 -0.27 -18.73
N LYS A 19 -3.59 0.37 -17.83
CA LYS A 19 -3.47 1.80 -17.50
C LYS A 19 -2.69 2.08 -16.21
N LEU A 20 -2.48 1.07 -15.38
CA LEU A 20 -1.74 1.20 -14.13
C LEU A 20 -0.63 0.15 -14.10
N ILE A 21 0.61 0.62 -14.03
CA ILE A 21 1.79 -0.22 -13.89
C ILE A 21 2.38 0.05 -12.51
N THR A 22 2.64 -1.01 -11.74
CA THR A 22 3.23 -0.88 -10.41
C THR A 22 4.53 -1.64 -10.31
N SER A 23 5.52 -1.10 -9.59
CA SER A 23 6.77 -1.81 -9.33
C SER A 23 7.29 -1.50 -7.93
N HIS A 24 7.97 -2.46 -7.31
CA HIS A 24 8.61 -2.26 -6.02
C HIS A 24 10.01 -1.70 -6.24
N SER A 25 10.40 -0.69 -5.45
CA SER A 25 11.75 -0.16 -5.53
C SER A 25 12.24 0.40 -4.20
N GLY A 26 13.56 0.52 -4.07
CA GLY A 26 14.28 0.60 -2.81
C GLY A 26 15.45 -0.38 -2.83
N ASN A 27 15.91 -0.84 -1.67
CA ASN A 27 17.06 -1.77 -1.57
C ASN A 27 16.67 -3.25 -1.79
N PHE A 28 15.80 -3.51 -2.76
CA PHE A 28 15.31 -4.86 -3.10
C PHE A 28 15.93 -5.40 -4.40
N GLY A 29 16.80 -4.61 -5.04
CA GLY A 29 17.36 -4.90 -6.35
C GLY A 29 17.81 -3.63 -7.07
N PRO A 30 17.93 -3.66 -8.40
CA PRO A 30 18.26 -2.49 -9.20
C PRO A 30 17.23 -1.36 -9.03
N SER A 31 17.69 -0.12 -9.12
CA SER A 31 16.81 1.05 -9.13
C SER A 31 15.81 0.96 -10.30
N VAL A 32 14.52 0.99 -9.97
CA VAL A 32 13.44 1.02 -10.96
C VAL A 32 13.37 2.39 -11.64
N PRO A 33 13.45 3.53 -10.94
CA PRO A 33 13.46 4.84 -11.60
C PRO A 33 14.56 4.97 -12.65
N LYS A 34 15.80 4.57 -12.33
CA LYS A 34 16.93 4.61 -13.27
C LYS A 34 16.75 3.65 -14.44
N ALA A 35 16.16 2.48 -14.22
CA ALA A 35 15.85 1.54 -15.30
C ALA A 35 14.78 2.10 -16.25
N LEU A 36 13.71 2.69 -15.72
CA LEU A 36 12.65 3.33 -16.51
C LEU A 36 13.20 4.53 -17.30
N GLU A 37 14.08 5.34 -16.70
CA GLU A 37 14.77 6.44 -17.39
C GLU A 37 15.62 5.93 -18.54
N LYS A 38 16.48 4.93 -18.26
CA LYS A 38 17.40 4.35 -19.25
C LYS A 38 16.65 3.76 -20.45
N TYR A 39 15.48 3.17 -20.22
CA TYR A 39 14.66 2.53 -21.25
C TYR A 39 13.61 3.48 -21.85
N SER A 40 13.54 4.72 -21.40
CA SER A 40 12.54 5.71 -21.85
C SER A 40 11.09 5.19 -21.73
N LEU A 41 10.78 4.55 -20.60
CA LEU A 41 9.48 3.90 -20.33
C LEU A 41 8.55 4.74 -19.43
N PHE A 42 8.91 5.98 -19.12
CA PHE A 42 8.00 6.88 -18.40
C PHE A 42 6.88 7.38 -19.32
N PRO A 43 5.67 7.63 -18.78
CA PRO A 43 4.56 8.19 -19.55
C PRO A 43 4.94 9.52 -20.20
N SER A 44 4.61 9.66 -21.49
CA SER A 44 4.67 10.92 -22.22
C SER A 44 3.34 11.68 -22.12
N PRO A 45 3.32 13.01 -22.32
CA PRO A 45 2.06 13.75 -22.38
C PRO A 45 1.10 13.17 -23.42
N GLY A 46 -0.09 12.75 -22.98
CA GLY A 46 -1.11 12.11 -23.82
C GLY A 46 -1.19 10.59 -23.65
N ASP A 47 -0.25 9.96 -22.95
CA ASP A 47 -0.37 8.54 -22.59
C ASP A 47 -1.49 8.34 -21.55
N GLU A 48 -2.28 7.27 -21.74
CA GLU A 48 -3.38 6.91 -20.84
C GLU A 48 -2.98 5.99 -19.67
N TYR A 49 -1.67 5.84 -19.40
CA TYR A 49 -1.18 5.00 -18.32
C TYR A 49 -0.33 5.78 -17.30
N THR A 50 -0.32 5.29 -16.07
CA THR A 50 0.52 5.80 -14.99
C THR A 50 1.38 4.69 -14.40
N ILE A 51 2.48 5.10 -13.75
CA ILE A 51 3.39 4.20 -13.03
C ILE A 51 3.38 4.61 -11.55
N VAL A 52 3.14 3.65 -10.67
CA VAL A 52 3.27 3.83 -9.22
C VAL A 52 4.41 2.97 -8.71
N ILE A 53 5.30 3.55 -7.91
CA ILE A 53 6.39 2.79 -7.29
C ILE A 53 6.09 2.57 -5.81
N SER A 54 6.15 1.32 -5.35
CA SER A 54 5.98 1.00 -3.93
C SER A 54 7.27 1.24 -3.15
N HIS A 55 7.15 1.79 -1.94
CA HIS A 55 8.23 2.04 -0.97
C HIS A 55 9.14 3.23 -1.30
N GLY A 56 10.35 2.98 -1.80
CA GLY A 56 11.37 3.98 -2.12
C GLY A 56 12.37 4.30 -0.99
N ASN A 57 12.26 3.70 0.20
CA ASN A 57 12.98 4.10 1.43
C ASN A 57 14.53 4.16 1.37
N TYR A 58 15.16 3.54 0.37
CA TYR A 58 16.62 3.51 0.17
C TYR A 58 17.05 4.02 -1.21
N MET A 59 16.17 4.72 -1.90
CA MET A 59 16.51 5.43 -3.14
C MET A 59 17.49 6.56 -2.84
N ASP A 60 18.36 6.86 -3.82
CA ASP A 60 19.30 7.98 -3.72
C ASP A 60 18.72 9.29 -4.29
N GLU A 61 19.50 10.37 -4.23
CA GLU A 61 19.05 11.67 -4.74
C GLU A 61 18.79 11.65 -6.26
N GLU A 62 19.52 10.83 -7.02
CA GLU A 62 19.30 10.68 -8.46
C GLU A 62 17.95 10.03 -8.73
N ASP A 63 17.61 8.97 -7.99
CA ASP A 63 16.28 8.35 -8.03
C ASP A 63 15.19 9.39 -7.73
N PHE A 64 15.32 10.15 -6.64
CA PHE A 64 14.33 11.18 -6.28
C PHE A 64 14.21 12.28 -7.33
N ASN A 65 15.32 12.68 -7.98
CA ASN A 65 15.29 13.65 -9.06
C ASN A 65 14.55 13.11 -10.29
N ILE A 66 14.73 11.82 -10.63
CA ILE A 66 13.97 11.16 -11.70
C ILE A 66 12.48 11.14 -11.37
N LEU A 67 12.11 10.74 -10.15
CA LEU A 67 10.70 10.72 -9.71
C LEU A 67 10.07 12.09 -9.78
N LYS A 68 10.77 13.13 -9.33
CA LYS A 68 10.32 14.54 -9.39
C LYS A 68 10.14 15.01 -10.83
N LYS A 69 11.13 14.74 -11.69
CA LYS A 69 11.12 15.11 -13.12
C LYS A 69 9.91 14.52 -13.84
N HIS A 70 9.62 13.25 -13.61
CA HIS A 70 8.53 12.52 -14.29
C HIS A 70 7.22 12.49 -13.50
N ARG A 71 7.17 13.17 -12.34
CA ARG A 71 6.01 13.22 -11.44
C ARG A 71 5.47 11.83 -11.10
N VAL A 72 6.36 10.89 -10.81
CA VAL A 72 6.01 9.49 -10.52
C VAL A 72 5.59 9.37 -9.05
N PRO A 73 4.37 8.90 -8.76
CA PRO A 73 3.91 8.68 -7.40
C PRO A 73 4.56 7.49 -6.71
N LEU A 74 4.78 7.64 -5.39
CA LEU A 74 5.17 6.57 -4.49
C LEU A 74 3.99 6.07 -3.66
N ALA A 75 3.78 4.76 -3.59
CA ALA A 75 2.91 4.13 -2.61
C ALA A 75 3.73 3.78 -1.36
N CYS A 76 3.59 4.58 -0.30
CA CYS A 76 4.31 4.39 0.96
C CYS A 76 3.45 3.57 1.94
N THR A 77 4.08 2.63 2.62
CA THR A 77 3.42 1.58 3.42
C THR A 77 4.04 1.48 4.81
N PRO A 78 3.85 2.49 5.68
CA PRO A 78 4.71 2.73 6.84
C PRO A 78 4.76 1.56 7.84
N ALA A 79 3.65 0.84 8.02
CA ALA A 79 3.59 -0.32 8.90
C ALA A 79 4.46 -1.47 8.35
N THR A 80 4.31 -1.80 7.07
CA THR A 80 5.06 -2.87 6.43
C THR A 80 6.53 -2.51 6.27
N GLU A 81 6.84 -1.25 5.95
CA GLU A 81 8.22 -0.77 5.84
C GLU A 81 8.97 -0.89 7.17
N ALA A 82 8.34 -0.55 8.29
CA ALA A 82 8.95 -0.77 9.60
C ALA A 82 9.06 -2.25 9.96
N GLN A 83 8.00 -3.04 9.75
CA GLN A 83 7.99 -4.48 10.05
C GLN A 83 9.00 -5.26 9.21
N GLY A 84 9.19 -4.85 7.96
CA GLY A 84 10.08 -5.45 6.97
C GLY A 84 11.50 -4.91 6.98
N SER A 85 11.87 -4.06 7.96
CA SER A 85 13.21 -3.44 8.06
C SER A 85 13.61 -2.65 6.81
N MET A 86 12.64 -1.96 6.19
CA MET A 86 12.83 -1.16 4.98
C MET A 86 13.23 0.29 5.26
N GLY A 87 13.20 0.74 6.51
CA GLY A 87 13.62 2.10 6.90
C GLY A 87 12.46 3.07 7.15
N TRP A 88 12.75 4.37 7.11
CA TRP A 88 11.76 5.44 7.34
C TRP A 88 10.89 5.64 6.12
N HIS A 89 9.57 5.74 6.32
CA HIS A 89 8.63 5.93 5.22
C HIS A 89 8.76 7.32 4.57
N LEU A 90 8.53 7.38 3.26
CA LEU A 90 8.65 8.64 2.49
C LEU A 90 7.34 9.42 2.37
N LEU A 91 6.26 8.99 3.04
CA LEU A 91 4.91 9.52 2.84
C LEU A 91 4.81 11.06 2.90
N PHE A 92 5.63 11.73 3.71
CA PHE A 92 5.63 13.19 3.82
C PHE A 92 6.93 13.84 3.33
N GLU A 93 7.71 13.11 2.53
CA GLU A 93 8.98 13.59 1.99
C GLU A 93 8.75 14.76 1.00
N PRO A 94 9.36 15.93 1.21
CA PRO A 94 9.12 17.11 0.38
C PRO A 94 9.45 16.92 -1.10
N GLY A 95 8.52 17.34 -1.95
CA GLY A 95 8.66 17.34 -3.40
C GLY A 95 8.42 15.97 -4.05
N LEU A 96 8.23 14.90 -3.29
CA LEU A 96 7.76 13.61 -3.82
C LEU A 96 6.23 13.59 -3.87
N ILE A 97 5.68 12.96 -4.90
CA ILE A 97 4.26 12.63 -4.96
C ILE A 97 4.11 11.29 -4.25
N THR A 98 3.28 11.23 -3.21
CA THR A 98 3.18 10.06 -2.35
C THR A 98 1.72 9.78 -2.00
N ALA A 99 1.41 8.51 -1.78
CA ALA A 99 0.11 8.00 -1.37
C ALA A 99 0.28 6.92 -0.29
N LEU A 100 -0.71 6.77 0.58
CA LEU A 100 -0.71 5.77 1.65
C LEU A 100 -1.16 4.40 1.11
N GLY A 101 -0.43 3.35 1.45
CA GLY A 101 -0.80 1.95 1.22
C GLY A 101 -0.71 1.10 2.48
N ALA A 102 -1.38 -0.06 2.46
CA ALA A 102 -1.29 -1.07 3.53
C ALA A 102 -0.23 -2.15 3.24
N ASP A 103 0.00 -2.46 1.96
CA ASP A 103 0.84 -3.57 1.48
C ASP A 103 0.35 -4.96 1.98
N CYS A 104 1.27 -5.85 2.32
CA CYS A 104 1.00 -7.28 2.45
C CYS A 104 0.45 -7.69 3.83
N HIS A 105 -0.66 -8.43 3.80
CA HIS A 105 -1.41 -8.83 5.01
C HIS A 105 -0.77 -9.97 5.81
N CYS A 106 0.36 -10.52 5.33
CA CYS A 106 1.15 -11.50 6.06
C CYS A 106 2.21 -10.86 6.97
N LEU A 107 2.57 -9.59 6.72
CA LEU A 107 3.51 -8.84 7.57
C LEU A 107 2.74 -7.98 8.57
N THR A 108 1.73 -7.25 8.11
CA THR A 108 0.96 -6.32 8.94
C THR A 108 -0.55 -6.40 8.66
N SER A 109 -1.33 -5.66 9.43
CA SER A 109 -2.78 -5.56 9.24
C SER A 109 -3.15 -4.86 7.93
N SER A 110 -4.29 -5.22 7.33
CA SER A 110 -4.87 -4.55 6.16
C SER A 110 -5.54 -3.20 6.46
N SER A 111 -5.47 -2.72 7.70
CA SER A 111 -6.14 -1.50 8.15
C SER A 111 -5.43 -0.23 7.67
N LEU A 112 -6.06 0.52 6.75
CA LEU A 112 -5.58 1.84 6.33
C LEU A 112 -5.57 2.86 7.47
N MET A 113 -6.51 2.76 8.43
CA MET A 113 -6.52 3.62 9.62
C MET A 113 -5.28 3.36 10.47
N GLN A 114 -4.91 2.09 10.65
CA GLN A 114 -3.68 1.74 11.34
C GLN A 114 -2.44 2.22 10.56
N ALA A 115 -2.40 2.02 9.24
CA ALA A 115 -1.30 2.52 8.40
C ALA A 115 -1.14 4.04 8.49
N ALA A 116 -2.25 4.79 8.51
CA ALA A 116 -2.27 6.24 8.64
C ALA A 116 -1.73 6.70 10.01
N ARG A 117 -2.17 6.06 11.10
CA ARG A 117 -1.62 6.33 12.44
C ARG A 117 -0.14 6.04 12.51
N THR A 118 0.29 4.91 11.97
CA THR A 118 1.70 4.53 11.93
C THR A 118 2.53 5.57 11.19
N ALA A 119 2.05 6.07 10.05
CA ALA A 119 2.70 7.14 9.30
C ALA A 119 2.93 8.39 10.17
N LEU A 120 1.87 8.87 10.83
CA LEU A 120 1.98 10.05 11.68
C LEU A 120 2.92 9.81 12.86
N LEU A 121 2.78 8.69 13.57
CA LEU A 121 3.60 8.40 14.75
C LEU A 121 5.08 8.23 14.39
N PHE A 122 5.41 7.57 13.27
CA PHE A 122 6.80 7.40 12.85
C PHE A 122 7.43 8.71 12.36
N SER A 123 6.70 9.52 11.58
CA SER A 123 7.20 10.85 11.19
C SER A 123 7.45 11.74 12.41
N ARG A 124 6.54 11.70 13.39
CA ARG A 124 6.68 12.45 14.64
C ARG A 124 7.86 11.96 15.47
N LEU A 125 8.05 10.64 15.55
CA LEU A 125 9.18 10.04 16.25
C LEU A 125 10.51 10.39 15.58
N GLN A 126 10.59 10.29 14.26
CA GLN A 126 11.78 10.66 13.48
C GLN A 126 12.18 12.11 13.76
N LYS A 127 11.25 13.07 13.60
CA LYS A 127 11.48 14.48 13.91
C LYS A 127 11.89 14.70 15.37
N THR A 128 11.26 13.98 16.30
CA THR A 128 11.60 14.06 17.73
C THR A 128 13.03 13.60 18.00
N LEU A 129 13.48 12.51 17.37
CA LEU A 129 14.85 12.00 17.52
C LEU A 129 15.87 12.98 16.93
N GLU A 130 15.59 13.56 15.77
CA GLU A 130 16.45 14.57 15.14
C GLU A 130 16.63 15.81 16.03
N TYR A 131 15.55 16.34 16.60
CA TYR A 131 15.59 17.49 17.52
C TYR A 131 16.28 17.14 18.83
N LYS A 132 16.00 15.96 19.37
CA LYS A 132 16.66 15.46 20.59
C LYS A 132 18.18 15.36 20.40
N GLY A 133 18.65 14.91 19.23
CA GLY A 133 20.07 14.90 18.87
C GLY A 133 20.72 16.29 18.87
N LYS A 134 19.94 17.34 18.68
CA LYS A 134 20.35 18.75 18.76
C LYS A 134 20.12 19.38 20.14
N GLY A 135 19.69 18.61 21.14
CA GLY A 135 19.34 19.10 22.48
C GLY A 135 18.04 19.92 22.53
N GLN A 136 17.16 19.78 21.53
CA GLN A 136 15.91 20.54 21.41
C GLN A 136 14.68 19.65 21.60
N LYS A 137 13.55 20.25 21.97
CA LYS A 137 12.23 19.59 22.02
C LYS A 137 11.41 20.04 20.80
N VAL A 138 10.57 19.13 20.27
CA VAL A 138 9.60 19.48 19.23
C VAL A 138 8.37 20.09 19.87
N ASP A 139 8.04 21.33 19.50
CA ASP A 139 6.85 22.03 20.00
C ASP A 139 5.61 21.74 19.14
N LYS A 140 5.81 21.54 17.82
CA LYS A 140 4.73 21.28 16.87
C LYS A 140 5.18 20.34 15.74
N PHE A 141 4.25 19.50 15.32
CA PHE A 141 4.40 18.64 14.14
C PHE A 141 3.72 19.28 12.94
N ASP A 142 4.34 19.16 11.77
CA ASP A 142 3.86 19.80 10.55
C ASP A 142 2.74 18.97 9.91
N GLN A 143 2.84 17.65 10.01
CA GLN A 143 1.89 16.69 9.44
C GLN A 143 0.69 16.44 10.36
N THR A 144 -0.49 16.56 9.78
CA THR A 144 -1.79 16.50 10.43
C THR A 144 -2.56 15.24 10.03
N SER A 145 -3.65 14.98 10.74
CA SER A 145 -4.59 13.91 10.36
C SER A 145 -5.26 14.15 9.00
N HIS A 146 -5.45 15.40 8.60
CA HIS A 146 -5.97 15.74 7.28
C HIS A 146 -4.99 15.38 6.17
N ASP A 147 -3.69 15.63 6.38
CA ASP A 147 -2.67 15.30 5.40
C ASP A 147 -2.65 13.80 5.11
N VAL A 148 -2.62 12.97 6.16
CA VAL A 148 -2.62 11.51 5.96
C VAL A 148 -3.97 10.98 5.43
N PHE A 149 -5.09 11.62 5.78
CA PHE A 149 -6.40 11.27 5.23
C PHE A 149 -6.46 11.54 3.72
N ASN A 150 -5.93 12.68 3.26
CA ASN A 150 -5.83 13.00 1.84
C ASN A 150 -4.89 12.04 1.11
N LYS A 151 -3.74 11.70 1.72
CA LYS A 151 -2.80 10.65 1.25
C LYS A 151 -3.46 9.29 1.09
N ALA A 152 -4.51 8.99 1.84
CA ALA A 152 -5.26 7.73 1.78
C ALA A 152 -6.49 7.78 0.86
N THR A 153 -6.89 8.97 0.39
CA THR A 153 -8.13 9.19 -0.37
C THR A 153 -7.84 9.88 -1.70
N ILE A 154 -7.98 11.21 -1.78
CA ILE A 154 -7.90 11.94 -3.04
C ILE A 154 -6.50 11.92 -3.66
N GLU A 155 -5.44 11.96 -2.86
CA GLU A 155 -4.07 11.91 -3.37
C GLU A 155 -3.69 10.49 -3.81
N ALA A 156 -4.21 9.46 -3.13
CA ALA A 156 -4.09 8.07 -3.59
C ALA A 156 -4.83 7.84 -4.91
N ALA A 157 -6.04 8.40 -5.06
CA ALA A 157 -6.78 8.37 -6.32
C ALA A 157 -6.01 9.06 -7.45
N SER A 158 -5.38 10.21 -7.18
CA SER A 158 -4.53 10.92 -8.14
C SER A 158 -3.27 10.14 -8.49
N ALA A 159 -2.63 9.48 -7.52
CA ALA A 159 -1.47 8.62 -7.77
C ALA A 159 -1.77 7.50 -8.77
N VAL A 160 -2.99 6.96 -8.77
CA VAL A 160 -3.41 5.92 -9.73
C VAL A 160 -4.13 6.46 -10.96
N GLY A 161 -4.19 7.78 -11.16
CA GLY A 161 -4.83 8.43 -12.32
C GLY A 161 -6.37 8.32 -12.34
N MET A 162 -7.00 8.19 -11.16
CA MET A 162 -8.44 8.02 -11.00
C MET A 162 -9.09 9.14 -10.18
N GLU A 163 -8.40 10.28 -9.98
CA GLU A 163 -8.88 11.41 -9.20
C GLU A 163 -10.18 12.03 -9.73
N ASN A 164 -10.52 11.81 -11.01
CA ASN A 164 -11.79 12.27 -11.59
C ASN A 164 -12.95 11.29 -11.34
N GLU A 165 -12.65 10.07 -10.90
CA GLU A 165 -13.64 9.00 -10.71
C GLU A 165 -13.87 8.67 -9.23
N ILE A 166 -12.83 8.71 -8.40
CA ILE A 166 -12.86 8.28 -6.99
C ILE A 166 -12.09 9.26 -6.08
N GLY A 167 -11.95 8.90 -4.80
CA GLY A 167 -11.11 9.61 -3.82
C GLY A 167 -11.74 10.83 -3.16
N SER A 168 -12.90 11.30 -3.61
CA SER A 168 -13.70 12.32 -2.92
C SER A 168 -15.19 12.16 -3.18
N ILE A 169 -16.02 12.73 -2.31
CA ILE A 169 -17.47 12.75 -2.46
C ILE A 169 -17.83 13.99 -3.29
N ALA A 170 -18.12 13.80 -4.58
CA ALA A 170 -18.53 14.85 -5.49
C ALA A 170 -19.49 14.30 -6.56
N VAL A 171 -20.38 15.16 -7.07
CA VAL A 171 -21.28 14.80 -8.18
C VAL A 171 -20.44 14.37 -9.39
N GLY A 172 -20.82 13.25 -10.01
CA GLY A 172 -20.11 12.67 -11.16
C GLY A 172 -19.06 11.61 -10.80
N LYS A 173 -18.65 11.50 -9.53
CA LYS A 173 -17.75 10.45 -9.05
C LYS A 173 -18.50 9.18 -8.67
N ARG A 174 -17.78 8.05 -8.65
CA ARG A 174 -18.30 6.76 -8.18
C ARG A 174 -18.64 6.84 -6.70
N ALA A 175 -19.71 6.15 -6.29
CA ALA A 175 -20.12 6.07 -4.89
C ALA A 175 -19.28 5.03 -4.12
N ASP A 176 -17.99 5.34 -3.94
CA ASP A 176 -17.04 4.62 -3.10
C ASP A 176 -16.99 5.30 -1.73
N ILE A 177 -17.78 4.79 -0.77
CA ILE A 177 -18.07 5.49 0.49
C ILE A 177 -17.89 4.53 1.66
N ALA A 178 -17.14 4.95 2.68
CA ALA A 178 -17.11 4.30 3.99
C ALA A 178 -17.89 5.15 5.00
N ILE A 179 -18.81 4.52 5.72
CA ILE A 179 -19.65 5.16 6.74
C ILE A 179 -19.19 4.64 8.10
N PHE A 180 -18.91 5.55 9.02
CA PHE A 180 -18.45 5.24 10.38
C PHE A 180 -19.56 5.56 11.38
N SER A 181 -19.78 4.67 12.36
CA SER A 181 -20.68 4.92 13.48
C SER A 181 -19.89 5.35 14.72
N TRP A 182 -20.27 6.49 15.29
CA TRP A 182 -19.60 7.08 16.46
C TRP A 182 -19.98 6.41 17.79
N ASP A 183 -20.99 5.53 17.82
CA ASP A 183 -21.57 4.98 19.05
C ASP A 183 -20.92 3.66 19.50
N GLN A 184 -19.94 3.16 18.74
CA GLN A 184 -19.29 1.86 19.00
C GLN A 184 -17.97 1.97 19.78
N SER A 185 -17.40 3.18 19.90
CA SER A 185 -16.08 3.39 20.52
C SER A 185 -16.04 4.71 21.27
N LEU A 186 -15.71 4.66 22.56
CA LEU A 186 -15.69 5.84 23.45
C LEU A 186 -14.77 6.95 22.92
N ALA A 187 -13.53 6.60 22.55
CA ALA A 187 -12.55 7.58 22.08
C ALA A 187 -12.90 8.14 20.70
N PHE A 188 -13.42 7.30 19.80
CA PHE A 188 -13.86 7.73 18.47
C PHE A 188 -15.07 8.66 18.59
N GLY A 189 -16.10 8.24 19.32
CA GLY A 189 -17.33 9.03 19.49
C GLY A 189 -17.09 10.37 20.17
N ALA A 190 -16.22 10.43 21.18
CA ALA A 190 -15.87 11.68 21.87
C ALA A 190 -15.14 12.69 20.96
N SER A 191 -14.40 12.22 19.95
CA SER A 191 -13.67 13.09 19.02
C SER A 191 -14.45 13.40 17.74
N ALA A 192 -15.35 12.51 17.32
CA ALA A 192 -15.99 12.58 16.01
C ALA A 192 -16.92 13.78 15.83
N SER A 193 -17.50 14.32 16.91
CA SER A 193 -18.36 15.51 16.86
C SER A 193 -17.60 16.81 16.64
N GLU A 194 -16.36 16.89 17.10
CA GLU A 194 -15.53 18.09 17.03
C GLU A 194 -14.58 18.07 15.82
N GLU A 195 -13.94 16.93 15.60
CA GLU A 195 -12.95 16.75 14.52
C GLU A 195 -13.09 15.33 13.91
N PRO A 196 -13.96 15.17 12.90
CA PRO A 196 -14.26 13.84 12.34
C PRO A 196 -13.09 13.21 11.58
N VAL A 197 -12.26 13.99 10.89
CA VAL A 197 -11.13 13.45 10.12
C VAL A 197 -10.04 12.98 11.06
N ALA A 198 -9.70 13.79 12.07
CA ALA A 198 -8.78 13.41 13.12
C ALA A 198 -9.29 12.21 13.91
N ALA A 199 -10.60 12.12 14.17
CA ALA A 199 -11.22 10.97 14.82
C ALA A 199 -11.07 9.69 13.99
N ILE A 200 -11.37 9.73 12.69
CA ILE A 200 -11.21 8.59 11.79
C ILE A 200 -9.76 8.12 11.79
N VAL A 201 -8.81 9.02 11.57
CA VAL A 201 -7.39 8.64 11.52
C VAL A 201 -6.93 8.09 12.87
N THR A 202 -7.22 8.80 13.96
CA THR A 202 -6.55 8.58 15.26
C THR A 202 -7.22 7.54 16.13
N TYR A 203 -8.55 7.43 16.09
CA TYR A 203 -9.31 6.65 17.07
C TYR A 203 -10.19 5.57 16.47
N SER A 204 -10.48 5.61 15.15
CA SER A 204 -11.33 4.60 14.54
C SER A 204 -10.58 3.29 14.26
N GLU A 205 -11.33 2.20 14.31
CA GLU A 205 -10.93 0.86 13.92
C GLU A 205 -11.92 0.28 12.91
N ALA A 206 -11.59 -0.87 12.32
CA ALA A 206 -12.45 -1.53 11.33
C ALA A 206 -13.86 -1.88 11.85
N ARG A 207 -14.01 -2.03 13.18
CA ARG A 207 -15.30 -2.27 13.83
C ARG A 207 -16.23 -1.06 13.73
N ASP A 208 -15.68 0.15 13.77
CA ASP A 208 -16.43 1.41 13.81
C ASP A 208 -16.99 1.77 12.41
N ILE A 209 -16.58 1.07 11.36
CA ILE A 209 -17.15 1.21 10.02
C ILE A 209 -18.52 0.50 10.01
N GLU A 210 -19.61 1.22 9.84
CA GLU A 210 -20.95 0.62 9.78
C GLU A 210 -21.23 0.01 8.41
N ALA A 211 -20.91 0.76 7.36
CA ALA A 211 -21.19 0.39 5.99
C ALA A 211 -20.06 0.80 5.03
N VAL A 212 -19.94 0.05 3.93
CA VAL A 212 -19.01 0.33 2.84
C VAL A 212 -19.75 0.13 1.53
N LEU A 213 -19.75 1.15 0.68
CA LEU A 213 -20.25 1.11 -0.67
C LEU A 213 -19.05 1.13 -1.63
N VAL A 214 -19.10 0.28 -2.65
CA VAL A 214 -18.16 0.29 -3.77
C VAL A 214 -18.99 0.41 -5.03
N ASN A 215 -18.82 1.52 -5.75
CA ASN A 215 -19.61 1.93 -6.90
C ASN A 215 -21.12 1.89 -6.61
N GLY A 216 -21.53 2.38 -5.43
CA GLY A 216 -22.92 2.41 -4.97
C GLY A 216 -23.47 1.08 -4.45
N CYS A 217 -22.71 -0.01 -4.55
CA CYS A 217 -23.12 -1.33 -4.06
C CYS A 217 -22.57 -1.59 -2.66
N PHE A 218 -23.43 -1.98 -1.72
CA PHE A 218 -22.99 -2.38 -0.39
C PHE A 218 -22.05 -3.59 -0.43
N ARG A 219 -20.88 -3.44 0.20
CA ARG A 219 -19.89 -4.50 0.49
C ARG A 219 -19.79 -4.78 1.99
N LYS A 220 -20.17 -3.80 2.81
CA LYS A 220 -20.43 -3.95 4.25
C LYS A 220 -21.73 -3.19 4.57
N ARG A 221 -22.59 -3.76 5.41
CA ARG A 221 -23.84 -3.14 5.87
C ARG A 221 -24.18 -3.66 7.27
N ASP A 222 -24.68 -2.78 8.14
CA ASP A 222 -25.04 -3.10 9.52
C ASP A 222 -23.87 -3.77 10.29
N GLY A 223 -22.64 -3.30 10.05
CA GLY A 223 -21.43 -3.86 10.65
C GLY A 223 -20.96 -5.20 10.05
N LYS A 224 -21.67 -5.78 9.08
CA LYS A 224 -21.41 -7.12 8.53
C LYS A 224 -21.04 -7.08 7.05
N MET A 225 -20.18 -8.03 6.64
CA MET A 225 -19.83 -8.20 5.22
C MET A 225 -21.03 -8.69 4.41
N VAL A 226 -21.25 -8.08 3.24
CA VAL A 226 -22.30 -8.49 2.30
C VAL A 226 -21.78 -9.58 1.39
N ARG A 227 -22.60 -10.59 1.07
CA ARG A 227 -22.26 -11.63 0.10
C ARG A 227 -22.05 -11.03 -1.29
N VAL A 228 -21.13 -11.58 -2.06
CA VAL A 228 -20.85 -11.14 -3.44
C VAL A 228 -21.12 -12.28 -4.42
N THR A 229 -21.80 -11.98 -5.52
CA THR A 229 -22.01 -12.95 -6.59
C THR A 229 -20.81 -12.96 -7.52
N LYS A 230 -20.20 -14.13 -7.71
CA LYS A 230 -19.11 -14.35 -8.66
C LYS A 230 -19.39 -15.66 -9.41
N ASP A 231 -19.32 -15.63 -10.73
CA ASP A 231 -19.58 -16.80 -11.60
C ASP A 231 -20.92 -17.51 -11.29
N GLY A 232 -21.96 -16.72 -10.99
CA GLY A 232 -23.30 -17.20 -10.64
C GLY A 232 -23.43 -17.79 -9.23
N LYS A 233 -22.40 -17.69 -8.38
CA LYS A 233 -22.40 -18.18 -7.00
C LYS A 233 -22.30 -17.05 -6.01
N ASP A 234 -23.14 -17.08 -4.97
CA ASP A 234 -23.05 -16.16 -3.85
C ASP A 234 -21.96 -16.60 -2.87
N ILE A 235 -20.93 -15.78 -2.75
CA ILE A 235 -19.78 -16.01 -1.88
C ILE A 235 -19.91 -15.12 -0.65
N GLY A 236 -19.89 -15.73 0.53
CA GLY A 236 -19.86 -15.04 1.82
C GLY A 236 -18.51 -15.19 2.51
N LEU A 237 -18.26 -14.32 3.49
CA LEU A 237 -17.04 -14.37 4.30
C LEU A 237 -16.89 -15.73 5.00
N ASP A 238 -17.98 -16.33 5.47
CA ASP A 238 -18.01 -17.64 6.12
C ASP A 238 -17.46 -18.75 5.21
N GLN A 239 -17.80 -18.71 3.93
CA GLN A 239 -17.28 -19.65 2.93
C GLN A 239 -15.80 -19.39 2.67
N VAL A 240 -15.40 -18.13 2.47
CA VAL A 240 -14.01 -17.74 2.23
C VAL A 240 -13.10 -18.19 3.38
N LEU A 241 -13.57 -18.05 4.63
CA LEU A 241 -12.82 -18.49 5.81
C LEU A 241 -12.64 -20.01 5.86
N LYS A 242 -13.65 -20.79 5.45
CA LYS A 242 -13.54 -22.25 5.35
C LYS A 242 -12.55 -22.68 4.27
N GLU A 243 -12.61 -22.04 3.10
CA GLU A 243 -11.68 -22.29 2.01
C GLU A 243 -10.23 -21.92 2.38
N LEU A 244 -10.05 -20.81 3.11
CA LEU A 244 -8.75 -20.38 3.64
C LEU A 244 -8.18 -21.40 4.64
N ASP A 245 -8.99 -21.88 5.60
CA ASP A 245 -8.57 -22.89 6.56
C ASP A 245 -8.17 -24.21 5.88
N GLN A 246 -8.94 -24.66 4.88
CA GLN A 246 -8.58 -25.85 4.11
C GLN A 246 -7.28 -25.64 3.33
N SER A 247 -7.13 -24.51 2.64
CA SER A 247 -5.91 -24.18 1.91
C SER A 247 -4.67 -24.16 2.83
N GLN A 248 -4.82 -23.62 4.03
CA GLN A 248 -3.76 -23.62 5.04
C GLN A 248 -3.36 -25.05 5.43
N LYS A 249 -4.32 -25.93 5.68
CA LYS A 249 -4.07 -27.36 5.99
C LYS A 249 -3.33 -28.05 4.85
N ASP A 250 -3.76 -27.84 3.60
CA ASP A 250 -3.14 -28.45 2.42
C ASP A 250 -1.70 -27.96 2.20
N ILE A 251 -1.42 -26.69 2.47
CA ILE A 251 -0.04 -26.15 2.43
C ILE A 251 0.83 -26.81 3.50
N ARG A 252 0.32 -26.99 4.73
CA ARG A 252 1.06 -27.65 5.82
C ARG A 252 1.37 -29.11 5.50
N LEU A 253 0.38 -29.86 5.01
CA LEU A 253 0.56 -31.25 4.59
C LEU A 253 1.61 -31.37 3.48
N ARG A 254 1.54 -30.50 2.46
CA ARG A 254 2.57 -30.46 1.40
C ARG A 254 3.96 -30.19 1.98
N ARG A 255 4.08 -29.20 2.86
CA ARG A 255 5.36 -28.87 3.52
C ARG A 255 5.91 -30.06 4.32
N GLU A 256 5.06 -30.78 5.04
CA GLU A 256 5.44 -31.95 5.85
C GLU A 256 5.81 -33.16 4.97
N SER A 257 5.14 -33.31 3.83
CA SER A 257 5.46 -34.36 2.84
C SER A 257 6.76 -34.08 2.06
N CYS A 258 7.23 -32.83 2.02
CA CYS A 258 8.50 -32.47 1.39
C CYS A 258 9.68 -33.01 2.21
N ASN A 259 10.38 -34.01 1.68
CA ASN A 259 11.58 -34.54 2.31
C ASN A 259 12.74 -33.55 2.20
N THR A 260 12.93 -32.75 3.26
CA THR A 260 14.00 -31.74 3.34
C THR A 260 15.41 -32.32 3.36
N SER A 261 15.59 -33.63 3.61
CA SER A 261 16.91 -34.28 3.56
C SER A 261 17.45 -34.40 2.13
N ILE A 262 16.58 -34.64 1.15
CA ILE A 262 16.93 -34.65 -0.29
C ILE A 262 17.37 -33.25 -0.74
N LEU A 263 16.65 -32.22 -0.32
CA LEU A 263 16.98 -30.83 -0.63
C LEU A 263 18.29 -30.39 0.03
N LYS A 264 18.55 -30.78 1.29
CA LYS A 264 19.83 -30.50 1.94
C LYS A 264 21.01 -31.15 1.20
N GLY A 265 20.87 -32.41 0.76
CA GLY A 265 21.90 -33.09 -0.02
C GLY A 265 22.19 -32.38 -1.36
N LEU A 266 21.14 -31.99 -2.09
CA LEU A 266 21.24 -31.24 -3.35
C LEU A 266 21.83 -29.83 -3.17
N VAL A 267 21.44 -29.11 -2.12
CA VAL A 267 21.98 -27.77 -1.85
C VAL A 267 23.46 -27.88 -1.46
N CYS A 268 23.84 -28.84 -0.61
CA CYS A 268 25.24 -29.06 -0.26
C CYS A 268 26.10 -29.43 -1.48
N SER A 269 25.62 -30.28 -2.39
CA SER A 269 26.39 -30.66 -3.60
C SER A 269 26.53 -29.53 -4.62
N ILE A 270 25.57 -28.61 -4.69
CA ILE A 270 25.64 -27.40 -5.53
C ILE A 270 26.58 -26.34 -4.93
N VAL A 271 26.57 -26.20 -3.59
CA VAL A 271 27.39 -25.20 -2.89
C VAL A 271 28.84 -25.65 -2.71
N GLN A 272 29.11 -26.97 -2.74
CA GLN A 272 30.45 -27.55 -2.71
C GLN A 272 30.68 -28.52 -3.88
N PRO A 273 30.89 -28.01 -5.11
CA PRO A 273 31.16 -28.87 -6.26
C PRO A 273 32.58 -29.45 -6.15
N GLY A 274 32.75 -30.58 -5.44
CA GLY A 274 34.05 -31.25 -5.32
C GLY A 274 34.23 -32.24 -4.16
N GLN A 275 33.22 -32.50 -3.33
CA GLN A 275 33.29 -33.51 -2.26
C GLN A 275 32.27 -34.65 -2.46
N ALA A 276 32.18 -35.18 -3.68
CA ALA A 276 31.49 -36.43 -3.98
C ALA A 276 32.46 -37.42 -4.61
#